data_AF-A0A6P0NI31-F1
#
_entry.id   AF-A0A6P0NI31-F1
#
_cell.length_a   1.000
_cell.length_b   1.000
_cell.length_c   1.000
_cell.angle_alpha   90.00
_cell.angle_beta   90.00
_cell.angle_gamma   90.00
#
_symmetry.space_group_name_H-M   'P 1'
#
loop_
_entity.id
_entity.type
_entity.pdbx_description
1 polymer ?
#
loop_
_entity_poly.entity_id
_entity_poly.type
_entity_poly.pdbx_seq_one_letter_code
_entity_poly.pdbx_strand_id
1 'polypeptide(L)'
;MLGRQSDIWTRPTLPEAYAMFFLSASLVFLALSCKQKYNEEFTNVVFVVLTIFMSLCKESFIIFIPTLMVGKLFLYKYERQHSLWQTIKHNKFTLLFLASTFLLEIYYILFYLGTAGMGYAGLDESSFKFSSILSTSKVFFTESHLVIAFIGLGLSLILTKLNRDSILIPLREFAPFLILLLVSAAPHILLYSKSGITAGFYLFPAIVVACLFLAKVLSYIARYSQWLSLSLVALLVVILLNRVPLVWNMYSLQAKDSKYINDLFKQVELCTPNNDKFLIVANPRVRYEVLAGSLPTVLKHVINRDNFLIATYGLEKTTFYSETLKESEKIWEFI
;
A
#
# COMPACT_ATOMS: atom_id res chain seq x y z
N MET A 1 20.67 -2.21 -11.62
CA MET A 1 19.76 -1.11 -11.26
C MET A 1 18.39 -1.48 -11.81
N LEU A 2 17.49 -1.89 -10.93
CA LEU A 2 16.10 -2.19 -11.27
C LEU A 2 15.40 -0.86 -11.57
N GLY A 3 14.60 -0.81 -12.64
CA GLY A 3 13.84 0.38 -13.03
C GLY A 3 12.80 0.79 -11.98
N ARG A 4 12.04 1.87 -12.25
CA ARG A 4 10.94 2.29 -11.37
C ARG A 4 9.90 1.17 -11.20
N GLN A 5 9.50 0.89 -9.96
CA GLN A 5 8.42 -0.04 -9.59
C GLN A 5 7.06 0.45 -10.07
N SER A 6 6.36 -0.45 -10.73
CA SER A 6 4.95 -0.46 -11.12
C SER A 6 4.37 0.91 -11.48
N ASP A 7 4.79 1.47 -12.60
CA ASP A 7 3.89 2.34 -13.33
C ASP A 7 2.81 1.43 -13.95
N ILE A 8 1.56 1.55 -13.51
CA ILE A 8 0.41 0.81 -14.06
C ILE A 8 -0.20 1.72 -15.15
N TRP A 9 0.13 1.45 -16.42
CA TRP A 9 -0.12 2.37 -17.55
C TRP A 9 -1.53 2.29 -18.15
N THR A 10 -2.27 1.23 -17.86
CA THR A 10 -3.49 0.88 -18.62
C THR A 10 -4.76 0.83 -17.79
N ARG A 11 -4.75 1.34 -16.55
CA ARG A 11 -5.99 1.46 -15.77
C ARG A 11 -6.17 2.89 -15.26
N PRO A 12 -7.34 3.52 -15.48
CA PRO A 12 -7.65 4.85 -14.96
C PRO A 12 -7.64 4.92 -13.42
N THR A 13 -7.48 3.78 -12.75
CA THR A 13 -7.42 3.64 -11.30
C THR A 13 -6.39 2.59 -10.90
N LEU A 14 -5.40 3.03 -10.11
CA LEU A 14 -4.43 2.17 -9.42
C LEU A 14 -5.21 1.14 -8.55
N PRO A 15 -4.83 -0.15 -8.50
CA PRO A 15 -5.43 -1.14 -7.60
C PRO A 15 -5.53 -0.65 -6.14
N GLU A 16 -4.58 0.17 -5.72
CA GLU A 16 -4.55 0.86 -4.44
C GLU A 16 -5.73 1.81 -4.24
N ALA A 17 -6.23 2.46 -5.29
CA ALA A 17 -7.41 3.33 -5.19
C ALA A 17 -8.67 2.53 -4.85
N TYR A 18 -8.87 1.38 -5.50
CA TYR A 18 -9.96 0.46 -5.16
C TYR A 18 -9.79 -0.10 -3.75
N ALA A 19 -8.58 -0.55 -3.41
CA ALA A 19 -8.26 -1.05 -2.09
C ALA A 19 -8.54 0.01 -0.99
N MET A 20 -8.16 1.27 -1.22
CA MET A 20 -8.44 2.38 -0.30
C MET A 20 -9.93 2.69 -0.19
N PHE A 21 -10.69 2.61 -1.28
CA PHE A 21 -12.15 2.71 -1.23
C PHE A 21 -12.74 1.62 -0.35
N PHE A 22 -12.39 0.36 -0.58
CA PHE A 22 -12.88 -0.76 0.23
C PHE A 22 -12.42 -0.67 1.68
N LEU A 23 -11.19 -0.21 1.94
CA LEU A 23 -10.69 0.06 3.29
C LEU A 23 -11.54 1.13 3.98
N SER A 24 -11.84 2.25 3.29
CA SER A 24 -12.65 3.33 3.87
C SER A 24 -14.05 2.85 4.23
N ALA A 25 -14.70 2.10 3.34
CA ALA A 25 -16.01 1.52 3.57
C ALA A 25 -15.95 0.47 4.71
N SER A 26 -14.92 -0.37 4.72
CA SER A 26 -14.66 -1.35 5.78
C SER A 26 -14.54 -0.67 7.14
N LEU A 27 -13.81 0.45 7.25
CA LEU A 27 -13.68 1.20 8.50
C LEU A 27 -15.01 1.79 8.99
N VAL A 28 -15.88 2.25 8.08
CA VAL A 28 -17.24 2.69 8.43
C VAL A 28 -18.04 1.53 9.02
N PHE A 29 -18.06 0.38 8.35
CA PHE A 29 -18.80 -0.79 8.84
C PHE A 29 -18.19 -1.41 10.10
N LEU A 30 -16.86 -1.33 10.28
CA LEU A 30 -16.18 -1.64 11.53
C LEU A 30 -16.76 -0.77 12.66
N ALA A 31 -16.83 0.55 12.46
CA ALA A 31 -17.36 1.47 13.46
C ALA A 31 -18.85 1.24 13.75
N LEU A 32 -19.67 1.00 12.72
CA LEU A 32 -21.08 0.69 12.89
C LEU A 32 -21.29 -0.63 13.64
N SER A 33 -20.48 -1.66 13.38
CA SER A 33 -20.59 -2.96 14.04
C SER A 33 -20.32 -2.92 15.54
N CYS A 34 -19.56 -1.93 16.02
CA CYS A 34 -19.27 -1.79 17.44
C CYS A 34 -20.40 -1.10 18.22
N LYS A 35 -21.26 -0.33 17.55
CA LYS A 35 -22.33 0.46 18.18
C LYS A 35 -23.60 -0.35 18.43
N GLN A 36 -24.19 -0.21 19.62
CA GLN A 36 -25.43 -0.90 20.01
C GLN A 36 -26.64 -0.58 19.13
N LYS A 37 -26.68 0.62 18.52
CA LYS A 37 -27.82 1.10 17.75
C LYS A 37 -28.02 0.35 16.42
N TYR A 38 -26.98 -0.24 15.86
CA TYR A 38 -27.02 -0.84 14.53
C TYR A 38 -27.08 -2.37 14.61
N ASN A 39 -27.58 -3.00 13.55
CA ASN A 39 -27.56 -4.46 13.44
C ASN A 39 -26.10 -4.94 13.32
N GLU A 40 -25.59 -5.44 14.43
CA GLU A 40 -24.21 -5.90 14.59
C GLU A 40 -23.87 -7.06 13.65
N GLU A 41 -24.77 -8.04 13.47
CA GLU A 41 -24.52 -9.19 12.60
C GLU A 41 -24.38 -8.77 11.14
N PHE A 42 -25.33 -7.97 10.64
CA PHE A 42 -25.30 -7.47 9.26
C PHE A 42 -24.04 -6.61 9.02
N THR A 43 -23.76 -5.66 9.91
CA THR A 43 -22.60 -4.78 9.76
C THR A 43 -21.27 -5.53 9.88
N ASN A 44 -21.20 -6.60 10.70
CA ASN A 44 -20.06 -7.50 10.76
C ASN A 44 -19.84 -8.25 9.44
N VAL A 45 -20.90 -8.77 8.83
CA VAL A 45 -20.81 -9.47 7.54
C VAL A 45 -20.30 -8.50 6.46
N VAL A 46 -20.87 -7.30 6.36
CA VAL A 46 -20.45 -6.30 5.38
C VAL A 46 -19.00 -5.87 5.63
N PHE A 47 -18.60 -5.65 6.89
CA PHE A 47 -17.21 -5.37 7.26
C PHE A 47 -16.24 -6.45 6.77
N VAL A 48 -16.58 -7.73 6.97
CA VAL A 48 -15.76 -8.86 6.53
C VAL A 48 -15.66 -8.91 5.01
N VAL A 49 -16.78 -8.81 4.29
CA VAL A 49 -16.81 -8.83 2.81
C VAL A 49 -15.97 -7.69 2.23
N LEU A 50 -16.12 -6.47 2.74
CA LEU A 50 -15.33 -5.32 2.29
C LEU A 50 -13.84 -5.49 2.60
N THR A 51 -13.49 -6.11 3.72
CA THR A 51 -12.09 -6.39 4.07
C THR A 51 -11.46 -7.41 3.12
N ILE A 52 -12.22 -8.41 2.67
CA ILE A 52 -11.76 -9.38 1.66
C ILE A 52 -11.60 -8.69 0.30
N PHE A 53 -12.56 -7.87 -0.13
CA PHE A 53 -12.40 -7.12 -1.38
C PHE A 53 -11.20 -6.16 -1.34
N MET A 54 -10.96 -5.53 -0.19
CA MET A 54 -9.77 -4.72 0.03
C MET A 54 -8.48 -5.54 -0.12
N SER A 55 -8.39 -6.72 0.50
CA SER A 55 -7.19 -7.56 0.48
C SER A 55 -6.90 -8.16 -0.89
N LEU A 56 -7.92 -8.54 -1.64
CA LEU A 56 -7.81 -9.03 -3.02
C LEU A 56 -7.34 -7.98 -4.04
N CYS A 57 -7.34 -6.70 -3.69
CA CYS A 57 -6.89 -5.64 -4.61
C CYS A 57 -5.36 -5.54 -4.70
N LYS A 58 -4.62 -5.70 -3.59
CA LYS A 58 -3.15 -5.61 -3.55
C LYS A 58 -2.57 -6.24 -2.28
N GLU A 59 -1.39 -6.85 -2.40
CA GLU A 59 -0.65 -7.54 -1.33
C GLU A 59 -0.45 -6.70 -0.06
N SER A 60 -0.18 -5.40 -0.19
CA SER A 60 -0.02 -4.50 0.97
C SER A 60 -1.27 -4.42 1.85
N PHE A 61 -2.46 -4.67 1.29
CA PHE A 61 -3.72 -4.65 2.04
C PHE A 61 -4.02 -5.98 2.72
N ILE A 62 -3.49 -7.10 2.23
CA ILE A 62 -3.52 -8.41 2.91
C ILE A 62 -2.86 -8.28 4.28
N ILE A 63 -1.66 -7.68 4.30
CA ILE A 63 -0.87 -7.44 5.51
C ILE A 63 -1.58 -6.46 6.48
N PHE A 64 -2.58 -5.72 6.01
CA PHE A 64 -3.35 -4.81 6.84
C PHE A 64 -4.53 -5.48 7.58
N ILE A 65 -4.95 -6.70 7.20
CA ILE A 65 -6.05 -7.43 7.86
C ILE A 65 -5.83 -7.55 9.39
N PRO A 66 -4.64 -7.94 9.90
CA PRO A 66 -4.39 -7.99 11.34
C PRO A 66 -4.60 -6.64 12.04
N THR A 67 -4.32 -5.53 11.35
CA THR A 67 -4.57 -4.18 11.90
C THR A 67 -6.07 -3.94 12.09
N LEU A 68 -6.90 -4.32 11.11
CA LEU A 68 -8.35 -4.20 11.21
C LEU A 68 -8.93 -5.09 12.31
N MET A 69 -8.39 -6.29 12.50
CA MET A 69 -8.76 -7.18 13.61
C MET A 69 -8.48 -6.53 14.97
N VAL A 70 -7.27 -6.01 15.17
CA VAL A 70 -6.89 -5.30 16.41
C VAL A 70 -7.75 -4.03 16.60
N GLY A 71 -8.01 -3.29 15.51
CA GLY A 71 -8.84 -2.09 15.54
C GLY A 71 -10.27 -2.39 15.98
N LYS A 72 -10.85 -3.48 15.48
CA LYS A 72 -12.16 -3.98 15.90
C LYS A 72 -12.19 -4.30 17.39
N LEU A 73 -11.18 -5.02 17.89
CA LEU A 73 -11.09 -5.37 19.31
C LEU A 73 -11.04 -4.12 20.21
N PHE A 74 -10.22 -3.14 19.85
CA PHE A 74 -10.13 -1.90 20.64
C PHE A 74 -11.41 -1.08 20.58
N LEU A 75 -12.02 -0.93 19.40
CA LEU A 75 -13.24 -0.14 19.27
C LEU A 75 -14.43 -0.82 19.95
N TYR A 76 -14.59 -2.12 19.80
CA TYR A 76 -15.67 -2.87 20.45
C TYR A 76 -15.52 -2.82 21.97
N LYS A 77 -14.30 -2.98 22.49
CA LYS A 77 -14.00 -2.82 23.91
C LYS A 77 -14.41 -1.44 24.42
N TYR A 78 -14.08 -0.39 23.67
CA TYR A 78 -14.38 0.98 24.04
C TYR A 78 -15.89 1.26 24.06
N GLU A 79 -16.61 0.88 23.00
CA GLU A 79 -18.05 1.13 22.86
C GLU A 79 -18.90 0.28 23.81
N ARG A 80 -18.49 -0.96 24.09
CA ARG A 80 -19.27 -1.89 24.95
C ARG A 80 -18.78 -1.96 26.40
N GLN A 81 -17.68 -1.30 26.74
CA GLN A 81 -17.06 -1.36 28.08
C GLN A 81 -16.74 -2.79 28.56
N HIS A 82 -16.54 -3.72 27.62
CA HIS A 82 -16.22 -5.12 27.92
C HIS A 82 -14.74 -5.31 28.26
N SER A 83 -14.39 -6.45 28.87
CA SER A 83 -12.98 -6.84 28.95
C SER A 83 -12.44 -7.28 27.58
N LEU A 84 -11.11 -7.28 27.40
CA LEU A 84 -10.50 -7.76 26.14
C LEU A 84 -10.88 -9.22 25.85
N TRP A 85 -10.89 -10.07 26.88
CA TRP A 85 -11.24 -11.48 26.72
C TRP A 85 -12.69 -11.69 26.30
N GLN A 86 -13.63 -10.95 26.90
CA GLN A 86 -15.03 -10.96 26.48
C GLN A 86 -15.19 -10.46 25.05
N THR A 87 -14.44 -9.43 24.66
CA THR A 87 -14.47 -8.86 23.31
C THR A 87 -14.00 -9.88 22.26
N ILE A 88 -12.92 -10.62 22.56
CA ILE A 88 -12.41 -11.70 21.69
C ILE A 88 -13.44 -12.82 21.58
N LYS A 89 -14.00 -13.28 22.71
CA LYS A 89 -14.99 -14.37 22.73
C LYS A 89 -16.24 -14.02 21.91
N HIS A 90 -16.68 -12.78 21.99
CA HIS A 90 -17.86 -12.28 21.26
C HIS A 90 -17.58 -12.18 19.74
N ASN A 91 -16.44 -11.61 19.36
CA ASN A 91 -16.08 -11.41 17.95
C ASN A 91 -15.36 -12.61 17.32
N LYS A 92 -15.36 -13.77 17.97
CA LYS A 92 -14.53 -14.93 17.59
C LYS A 92 -14.70 -15.35 16.13
N PHE A 93 -15.94 -15.32 15.62
CA PHE A 93 -16.22 -15.76 14.24
C PHE A 93 -15.71 -14.76 13.21
N THR A 94 -15.94 -13.47 13.43
CA THR A 94 -15.38 -12.41 12.58
C THR A 94 -13.85 -12.45 12.56
N LEU A 95 -13.23 -12.61 13.73
CA LEU A 95 -11.76 -12.68 13.84
C LEU A 95 -11.20 -13.93 13.18
N LEU A 96 -11.83 -15.09 13.39
CA LEU A 96 -11.41 -16.34 12.77
C LEU A 96 -11.55 -16.29 11.26
N PHE A 97 -12.63 -15.72 10.73
CA PHE A 97 -12.82 -15.58 9.29
C PHE A 97 -11.75 -14.69 8.66
N LEU A 98 -11.49 -13.51 9.26
CA LEU A 98 -10.42 -12.62 8.78
C LEU A 98 -9.03 -13.24 8.89
N ALA A 99 -8.75 -13.97 9.98
CA ALA A 99 -7.49 -14.69 10.14
C ALA A 99 -7.33 -15.79 9.08
N SER A 100 -8.38 -16.55 8.81
CA SER A 100 -8.40 -17.55 7.74
C SER A 100 -8.18 -16.93 6.37
N THR A 101 -8.86 -15.83 6.03
CA THR A 101 -8.63 -15.08 4.79
C THR A 101 -7.16 -14.65 4.67
N PHE A 102 -6.62 -14.00 5.70
CA PHE A 102 -5.23 -13.57 5.72
C PHE A 102 -4.26 -14.75 5.48
N LEU A 103 -4.44 -15.87 6.18
CA LEU A 103 -3.57 -17.03 6.04
C LEU A 103 -3.69 -17.68 4.65
N LEU A 104 -4.90 -17.78 4.11
CA LEU A 104 -5.14 -18.34 2.78
C LEU A 104 -4.52 -17.47 1.68
N GLU A 105 -4.65 -16.15 1.78
CA GLU A 105 -4.05 -15.21 0.82
C GLU A 105 -2.52 -15.23 0.89
N ILE A 106 -1.94 -15.23 2.09
CA ILE A 106 -0.48 -15.36 2.27
C ILE A 106 0.02 -16.70 1.73
N TYR A 107 -0.69 -17.80 2.01
CA TYR A 107 -0.38 -19.11 1.45
C TYR A 107 -0.41 -19.10 -0.08
N TYR A 108 -1.45 -18.51 -0.67
CA TYR A 108 -1.57 -18.37 -2.12
C TYR A 108 -0.39 -17.59 -2.72
N ILE A 109 -0.01 -16.46 -2.10
CA ILE A 109 1.14 -15.67 -2.54
C ILE A 109 2.43 -16.49 -2.51
N LEU A 110 2.71 -17.17 -1.39
CA LEU A 110 3.97 -17.88 -1.20
C LEU A 110 4.14 -19.07 -2.15
N PHE A 111 3.07 -19.83 -2.40
CA PHE A 111 3.16 -21.10 -3.13
C PHE A 111 2.77 -21.01 -4.61
N TYR A 112 1.90 -20.06 -5.00
CA TYR A 112 1.40 -19.96 -6.37
C TYR A 112 1.91 -18.73 -7.13
N LEU A 113 2.09 -17.58 -6.47
CA LEU A 113 2.64 -16.38 -7.13
C LEU A 113 4.17 -16.32 -7.07
N GLY A 114 4.75 -16.62 -5.91
CA GLY A 114 6.20 -16.52 -5.68
C GLY A 114 7.05 -17.47 -6.54
N THR A 115 6.43 -18.47 -7.17
CA THR A 115 7.08 -19.45 -8.06
C THR A 115 7.23 -18.96 -9.51
N ALA A 116 6.64 -17.82 -9.88
CA ALA A 116 6.68 -17.26 -11.23
C ALA A 116 7.96 -16.46 -11.57
N GLY A 117 9.01 -16.51 -10.75
CA GLY A 117 10.33 -15.94 -11.07
C GLY A 117 10.45 -14.41 -11.00
N MET A 118 9.38 -13.67 -10.66
CA MET A 118 9.45 -12.23 -10.39
C MET A 118 10.05 -11.96 -8.99
N GLY A 119 11.36 -12.18 -8.82
CA GLY A 119 12.09 -12.08 -7.55
C GLY A 119 12.23 -10.68 -6.93
N TYR A 120 11.33 -9.76 -7.27
CA TYR A 120 11.38 -8.37 -6.82
C TYR A 120 10.49 -8.07 -5.61
N ALA A 121 9.36 -8.76 -5.47
CA ALA A 121 8.53 -8.72 -4.28
C ALA A 121 8.88 -9.91 -3.38
N GLY A 122 9.30 -9.65 -2.15
CA GLY A 122 9.61 -10.69 -1.18
C GLY A 122 10.72 -10.31 -0.20
N LEU A 123 10.69 -10.96 0.96
CA LEU A 123 11.72 -10.85 1.99
C LEU A 123 12.91 -11.73 1.62
N ASP A 124 14.10 -11.17 1.68
CA ASP A 124 15.38 -11.89 1.59
C ASP A 124 16.31 -11.46 2.74
N GLU A 125 17.53 -12.02 2.79
CA GLU A 125 18.51 -11.65 3.83
C GLU A 125 18.81 -10.14 3.87
N SER A 126 18.69 -9.43 2.75
CA SER A 126 18.90 -7.99 2.70
C SER A 126 17.77 -7.20 3.36
N SER A 127 16.58 -7.78 3.42
CA SER A 127 15.37 -7.20 4.01
C SER A 127 15.46 -7.10 5.54
N PHE A 128 16.21 -8.02 6.17
CA PHE A 128 16.40 -8.07 7.62
C PHE A 128 17.63 -7.28 8.10
N LYS A 129 18.40 -6.67 7.18
CA LYS A 129 19.51 -5.80 7.56
C LYS A 129 18.97 -4.54 8.25
N PHE A 130 19.57 -4.19 9.38
CA PHE A 130 19.20 -3.01 10.15
C PHE A 130 19.23 -1.72 9.31
N SER A 131 20.21 -1.56 8.42
CA SER A 131 20.32 -0.41 7.53
C SER A 131 19.13 -0.28 6.56
N SER A 132 18.66 -1.40 5.99
CA SER A 132 17.50 -1.45 5.09
C SER A 132 16.20 -1.12 5.81
N ILE A 133 16.03 -1.65 7.03
CA ILE A 133 14.87 -1.37 7.87
C ILE A 133 14.87 0.12 8.28
N LEU A 134 16.02 0.65 8.68
CA LEU A 134 16.16 2.04 9.11
C LEU A 134 15.91 3.03 7.97
N SER A 135 16.47 2.77 6.78
CA SER A 135 16.25 3.62 5.60
C SER A 135 14.78 3.64 5.20
N THR A 136 14.15 2.47 5.15
CA THR A 136 12.73 2.32 4.80
C THR A 136 11.82 2.93 5.84
N SER A 137 12.14 2.76 7.13
CA SER A 137 11.45 3.43 8.23
C SER A 137 11.54 4.94 8.10
N LYS A 138 12.73 5.49 7.80
CA LYS A 138 12.90 6.94 7.62
C LYS A 138 12.01 7.47 6.49
N VAL A 139 11.97 6.79 5.34
CA VAL A 139 11.10 7.17 4.23
C VAL A 139 9.62 7.06 4.65
N PHE A 140 9.22 5.94 5.25
CA PHE A 140 7.85 5.73 5.73
C PHE A 140 7.41 6.84 6.69
N PHE A 141 8.22 7.20 7.70
CA PHE A 141 7.92 8.25 8.68
C PHE A 141 7.84 9.64 8.05
N THR A 142 8.68 9.92 7.06
CA THR A 142 8.72 11.23 6.40
C THR A 142 7.54 11.41 5.45
N GLU A 143 7.25 10.39 4.63
CA GLU A 143 6.18 10.44 3.62
C GLU A 143 4.78 10.29 4.23
N SER A 144 4.64 9.58 5.35
CA SER A 144 3.38 9.51 6.11
C SER A 144 3.13 10.73 7.02
N HIS A 145 4.07 11.67 7.06
CA HIS A 145 4.04 12.84 7.96
C HIS A 145 3.85 12.49 9.46
N LEU A 146 4.22 11.27 9.87
CA LEU A 146 4.11 10.81 11.26
C LEU A 146 4.89 11.67 12.25
N VAL A 147 5.95 12.33 11.79
CA VAL A 147 6.74 13.28 12.60
C VAL A 147 5.84 14.31 13.27
N ILE A 148 4.81 14.81 12.59
CA ILE A 148 3.90 15.82 13.14
C ILE A 148 3.03 15.22 14.26
N ALA A 149 2.58 13.98 14.10
CA ALA A 149 1.84 13.28 15.14
C ALA A 149 2.68 13.05 16.40
N PHE A 150 3.97 12.73 16.25
CA PHE A 150 4.89 12.57 17.38
C PHE A 150 5.27 13.90 18.06
N ILE A 151 5.43 14.98 17.29
CA ILE A 151 5.58 16.33 17.86
C ILE A 151 4.33 16.71 18.67
N GLY A 152 3.15 16.46 18.11
CA GLY A 152 1.87 16.70 18.80
C GLY A 152 1.69 15.83 20.05
N LEU A 153 2.15 14.58 20.03
CA LEU A 153 2.21 13.72 21.22
C LEU A 153 3.08 14.35 22.31
N GLY A 154 4.28 14.82 21.96
CA GLY A 154 5.17 15.52 22.88
C GLY A 154 4.52 16.77 23.49
N LEU A 155 3.90 17.60 22.65
CA LEU A 155 3.13 18.77 23.10
C LEU A 155 1.98 18.38 24.03
N SER A 156 1.26 17.29 23.74
CA SER A 156 0.17 16.79 24.58
C SER A 156 0.66 16.39 25.97
N LEU A 157 1.84 15.75 26.07
CA LEU A 157 2.45 15.39 27.35
C LEU A 157 2.88 16.63 28.15
N ILE A 158 3.47 17.63 27.47
CA ILE A 158 3.86 18.90 28.10
C ILE A 158 2.62 19.63 28.65
N LEU A 159 1.57 19.78 27.85
CA LEU A 159 0.31 20.42 28.26
C LEU A 159 -0.35 19.71 29.44
N THR A 160 -0.36 18.37 29.43
CA THR A 160 -0.87 17.56 30.54
C THR A 160 -0.09 17.86 31.82
N LYS A 161 1.25 17.90 31.74
CA LYS A 161 2.10 18.18 32.90
C LYS A 161 1.94 19.61 33.41
N LEU A 162 1.82 20.59 32.51
CA LEU A 162 1.59 22.00 32.85
C LEU A 162 0.26 22.20 33.59
N ASN A 163 -0.78 21.45 33.21
CA ASN A 163 -2.08 21.46 33.88
C ASN A 163 -2.13 20.57 35.13
N ARG A 164 -0.97 20.09 35.61
CA ARG A 164 -0.81 19.23 36.81
C ARG A 164 -1.56 17.90 36.74
N ASP A 165 -1.94 17.46 35.54
CA ASP A 165 -2.52 16.14 35.30
C ASP A 165 -1.43 15.06 35.26
N SER A 166 -1.84 13.80 35.44
CA SER A 166 -0.94 12.66 35.29
C SER A 166 -0.65 12.37 33.82
N ILE A 167 0.64 12.27 33.46
CA ILE A 167 1.10 11.86 32.12
C ILE A 167 0.64 10.45 31.70
N LEU A 168 0.17 9.63 32.65
CA LEU A 168 -0.40 8.31 32.33
C LEU A 168 -1.74 8.40 31.60
N ILE A 169 -2.47 9.51 31.76
CA ILE A 169 -3.76 9.75 31.09
C ILE A 169 -3.58 9.79 29.56
N PRO A 170 -2.76 10.69 28.98
CA PRO A 170 -2.54 10.72 27.54
C PRO A 170 -1.93 9.41 27.03
N LEU A 171 -0.97 8.83 27.76
CA LEU A 171 -0.35 7.56 27.35
C LEU A 171 -1.39 6.44 27.20
N ARG A 172 -2.36 6.34 28.12
CA ARG A 172 -3.44 5.36 28.04
C ARG A 172 -4.41 5.65 26.90
N GLU A 173 -4.70 6.93 26.61
CA GLU A 173 -5.56 7.32 25.48
C GLU A 173 -4.90 7.10 24.11
N PHE A 174 -3.57 7.23 24.02
CA PHE A 174 -2.81 7.05 22.78
C PHE A 174 -2.36 5.61 22.55
N ALA A 175 -2.24 4.79 23.60
CA ALA A 175 -1.77 3.41 23.50
C ALA A 175 -2.47 2.57 22.41
N PRO A 176 -3.82 2.58 22.26
CA PRO A 176 -4.47 1.81 21.19
C PRO A 176 -4.00 2.22 19.79
N PHE A 177 -3.79 3.52 19.55
CA PHE A 177 -3.35 4.04 18.27
C PHE A 177 -1.86 3.73 18.00
N LEU A 178 -1.02 3.77 19.04
CA LEU A 178 0.38 3.38 18.92
C LEU A 178 0.53 1.87 18.63
N ILE A 179 -0.29 1.03 19.28
CA ILE A 179 -0.33 -0.41 18.99
C ILE A 179 -0.79 -0.66 17.56
N LEU A 180 -1.86 0.00 17.11
CA LEU A 180 -2.33 -0.10 15.72
C LEU A 180 -1.25 0.36 14.73
N LEU A 181 -0.54 1.45 15.05
CA LEU A 181 0.53 1.96 14.20
C LEU A 181 1.68 0.96 14.10
N LEU A 182 2.03 0.30 15.22
CA LEU A 182 3.08 -0.73 15.23
C LEU A 182 2.66 -1.96 14.41
N VAL A 183 1.45 -2.48 14.65
CA VAL A 183 0.91 -3.66 13.95
C VAL A 183 0.75 -3.42 12.45
N SER A 184 0.44 -2.18 12.04
CA SER A 184 0.36 -1.82 10.62
C SER A 184 1.72 -1.51 10.01
N ALA A 185 2.53 -0.64 10.62
CA ALA A 185 3.75 -0.13 10.02
C ALA A 185 4.86 -1.17 9.98
N ALA A 186 5.04 -2.00 11.00
CA ALA A 186 6.17 -2.94 11.04
C ALA A 186 6.13 -3.96 9.88
N PRO A 187 5.00 -4.63 9.59
CA PRO A 187 4.91 -5.52 8.43
C PRO A 187 5.11 -4.80 7.09
N HIS A 188 4.62 -3.57 6.95
CA HIS A 188 4.81 -2.78 5.73
C HIS A 188 6.28 -2.38 5.54
N ILE A 189 6.93 -1.89 6.60
CA ILE A 189 8.36 -1.52 6.55
C ILE A 189 9.21 -2.73 6.19
N LEU A 190 8.89 -3.91 6.74
CA LEU A 190 9.59 -5.14 6.39
C LEU A 190 9.35 -5.55 4.93
N LEU A 191 8.11 -5.49 4.44
CA LEU A 191 7.80 -5.84 3.05
C LEU A 191 8.62 -4.98 2.05
N TYR A 192 8.76 -3.69 2.35
CA TYR A 192 9.45 -2.74 1.46
C TYR A 192 10.92 -2.53 1.81
N SER A 193 11.49 -3.24 2.79
CA SER A 193 12.88 -2.99 3.19
C SER A 193 13.89 -3.39 2.11
N LYS A 194 13.55 -4.37 1.27
CA LYS A 194 14.35 -4.77 0.10
C LYS A 194 14.24 -3.79 -1.06
N SER A 195 13.00 -3.50 -1.47
CA SER A 195 12.72 -2.71 -2.68
C SER A 195 12.84 -1.20 -2.46
N GLY A 196 12.77 -0.77 -1.20
CA GLY A 196 12.60 0.63 -0.83
C GLY A 196 11.16 1.11 -1.06
N ILE A 197 10.89 2.33 -0.57
CA ILE A 197 9.63 3.05 -0.79
C ILE A 197 9.92 4.21 -1.73
N THR A 198 9.21 4.29 -2.84
CA THR A 198 9.27 5.43 -3.77
C THR A 198 8.08 6.35 -3.52
N ALA A 199 8.36 7.55 -3.00
CA ALA A 199 7.33 8.55 -2.72
C ALA A 199 6.47 8.84 -3.97
N GLY A 200 5.14 8.90 -3.79
CA GLY A 200 4.18 9.22 -4.84
C GLY A 200 3.65 8.03 -5.65
N PHE A 201 4.19 6.83 -5.49
CA PHE A 201 3.72 5.61 -6.19
C PHE A 201 3.03 4.59 -5.28
N TYR A 202 3.09 4.77 -3.95
CA TYR A 202 2.49 3.87 -2.99
C TYR A 202 1.44 4.55 -2.11
N LEU A 203 0.26 3.94 -2.03
CA LEU A 203 -0.77 4.24 -1.04
C LEU A 203 -0.74 3.12 0.01
N PHE A 204 -0.09 3.38 1.15
CA PHE A 204 -0.03 2.42 2.24
C PHE A 204 -1.29 2.51 3.11
N PRO A 205 -1.99 1.40 3.40
CA PRO A 205 -3.13 1.43 4.31
C PRO A 205 -2.72 1.87 5.74
N ALA A 206 -1.45 1.69 6.12
CA ALA A 206 -0.90 2.21 7.37
C ALA A 206 -1.00 3.73 7.52
N ILE A 207 -1.11 4.50 6.42
CA ILE A 207 -1.35 5.95 6.46
C ILE A 207 -2.67 6.25 7.17
N VAL A 208 -3.70 5.41 7.01
CA VAL A 208 -4.98 5.61 7.69
C VAL A 208 -4.83 5.56 9.21
N VAL A 209 -3.99 4.65 9.72
CA VAL A 209 -3.68 4.58 11.15
C VAL A 209 -2.91 5.81 11.63
N ALA A 210 -1.96 6.29 10.82
CA ALA A 210 -1.25 7.54 11.10
C ALA A 210 -2.20 8.73 11.19
N CYS A 211 -3.17 8.84 10.27
CA CYS A 211 -4.21 9.87 10.31
C CYS A 211 -5.11 9.76 11.54
N LEU A 212 -5.54 8.55 11.93
CA LEU A 212 -6.33 8.33 13.14
C LEU A 212 -5.55 8.73 14.41
N PHE A 213 -4.26 8.38 14.47
CA PHE A 213 -3.39 8.77 15.57
C PHE A 213 -3.24 10.30 15.65
N LEU A 214 -2.96 10.94 14.51
CA LEU A 214 -2.86 12.40 14.42
C LEU A 214 -4.16 13.10 14.84
N ALA A 215 -5.31 12.61 14.35
CA ALA A 215 -6.62 13.13 14.74
C ALA A 215 -6.85 13.01 16.25
N LYS A 216 -6.46 11.89 16.84
CA LYS A 216 -6.53 11.69 18.29
C LYS A 216 -5.64 12.68 19.05
N VAL A 217 -4.40 12.87 18.62
CA VAL A 217 -3.47 13.84 19.20
C VAL A 217 -4.04 15.26 19.13
N LEU A 218 -4.52 15.68 17.96
CA LEU A 218 -5.12 17.02 17.78
C LEU A 218 -6.38 17.21 18.64
N SER A 219 -7.23 16.18 18.75
CA SER A 219 -8.42 16.21 19.62
C SER A 219 -8.06 16.34 21.10
N TYR A 220 -6.93 15.75 21.52
CA TYR A 220 -6.46 15.82 22.89
C TYR A 220 -5.90 17.21 23.20
N ILE A 221 -5.07 17.77 22.30
CA ILE A 221 -4.57 19.15 22.42
C ILE A 221 -5.74 20.15 22.50
N ALA A 222 -6.79 19.94 21.69
CA ALA A 222 -7.96 20.83 21.67
C ALA A 222 -8.69 20.92 23.02
N ARG A 223 -8.58 19.91 23.90
CA ARG A 223 -9.15 19.97 25.26
C ARG A 223 -8.48 21.03 26.13
N TYR A 224 -7.19 21.30 25.90
CA TYR A 224 -6.42 22.29 26.64
C TYR A 224 -6.33 23.64 25.91
N SER A 225 -6.15 23.60 24.58
CA SER A 225 -6.10 24.79 23.73
C SER A 225 -6.60 24.49 22.33
N GLN A 226 -7.83 24.92 22.04
CA GLN A 226 -8.43 24.80 20.71
C GLN A 226 -7.64 25.56 19.65
N TRP A 227 -7.13 26.75 19.99
CA TRP A 227 -6.31 27.57 19.07
C TRP A 227 -5.01 26.89 18.68
N LEU A 228 -4.32 26.23 19.63
CA LEU A 228 -3.11 25.48 19.32
C LEU A 228 -3.40 24.31 18.38
N SER A 229 -4.49 23.57 18.63
CA SER A 229 -4.92 22.48 17.76
C SER A 229 -5.25 22.97 16.34
N LEU A 230 -6.00 24.09 16.22
CA LEU A 230 -6.31 24.71 14.93
C LEU A 230 -5.06 25.20 14.19
N SER A 231 -4.09 25.80 14.89
CA SER A 231 -2.82 26.22 14.29
C SER A 231 -2.02 25.04 13.74
N LEU A 232 -2.01 23.90 14.43
CA LEU A 232 -1.37 22.67 13.94
C LEU A 232 -2.09 22.11 12.70
N VAL A 233 -3.43 22.15 12.68
CA VAL A 233 -4.23 21.79 11.50
C VAL A 233 -3.92 22.72 10.32
N ALA A 234 -3.87 24.03 10.54
CA ALA A 234 -3.53 25.01 9.51
C ALA A 234 -2.12 24.77 8.94
N LEU A 235 -1.14 24.51 9.81
CA LEU A 235 0.23 24.17 9.39
C LEU A 235 0.25 22.88 8.56
N LEU A 236 -0.49 21.84 8.96
CA LEU A 236 -0.63 20.60 8.20
C LEU A 236 -1.22 20.86 6.82
N VAL A 237 -2.28 21.66 6.72
CA VAL A 237 -2.90 22.03 5.45
C VAL A 237 -1.89 22.75 4.54
N VAL A 238 -1.11 23.70 5.07
CA VAL A 238 -0.06 24.38 4.30
C VAL A 238 1.01 23.40 3.80
N ILE A 239 1.46 22.48 4.65
CA ILE A 239 2.43 21.44 4.26
C ILE A 239 1.87 20.56 3.13
N LEU A 240 0.61 20.14 3.22
CA LEU A 240 -0.05 19.34 2.20
C LEU A 240 -0.26 20.12 0.90
N LEU A 241 -0.67 21.38 0.97
CA LEU A 241 -0.82 22.26 -0.20
C LEU A 241 0.51 22.46 -0.92
N ASN A 242 1.62 22.56 -0.19
CA ASN A 242 2.97 22.65 -0.78
C ASN A 242 3.38 21.38 -1.54
N ARG A 243 2.71 20.24 -1.33
CA ARG A 243 2.94 19.00 -2.09
C ARG A 243 2.14 18.93 -3.39
N VAL A 244 1.08 19.74 -3.53
CA VAL A 244 0.19 19.70 -4.69
C VAL A 244 0.93 19.88 -6.02
N PRO A 245 1.87 20.83 -6.19
CA PRO A 245 2.56 21.00 -7.48
C PRO A 245 3.39 19.77 -7.87
N LEU A 246 4.06 19.14 -6.90
CA LEU A 246 4.83 17.92 -7.13
C LEU A 246 3.92 16.77 -7.55
N VAL A 247 2.83 16.58 -6.82
CA VAL A 247 1.82 15.55 -7.11
C VAL A 247 1.23 15.78 -8.49
N TRP A 248 0.83 17.01 -8.81
CA TRP A 248 0.29 17.39 -10.11
C TRP A 248 1.26 17.07 -11.24
N ASN A 249 2.54 17.44 -11.09
CA ASN A 249 3.55 17.15 -12.10
C ASN A 249 3.74 15.64 -12.31
N MET A 250 3.78 14.84 -11.25
CA MET A 250 3.90 13.39 -11.34
C MET A 250 2.71 12.76 -12.07
N TYR A 251 1.47 13.10 -11.67
CA TYR A 251 0.27 12.58 -12.33
C TYR A 251 0.14 13.07 -13.78
N SER A 252 0.54 14.32 -14.07
CA SER A 252 0.55 14.83 -15.44
C SER A 252 1.54 14.08 -16.34
N LEU A 253 2.71 13.70 -15.80
CA LEU A 253 3.69 12.88 -16.51
C LEU A 253 3.13 11.48 -16.74
N GLN A 254 2.57 10.86 -15.70
CA GLN A 254 1.95 9.54 -15.80
C GLN A 254 0.79 9.50 -16.81
N ALA A 255 0.00 10.57 -16.92
CA ALA A 255 -1.06 10.68 -17.91
C ALA A 255 -0.50 10.77 -19.35
N LYS A 256 0.57 11.53 -19.58
CA LYS A 256 1.26 11.58 -20.88
C LYS A 256 1.85 10.22 -21.24
N ASP A 257 2.52 9.61 -20.28
CA ASP A 257 3.10 8.27 -20.37
C ASP A 257 2.02 7.25 -20.77
N SER A 258 0.88 7.22 -20.07
CA SER A 258 -0.25 6.35 -20.40
C SER A 258 -0.78 6.57 -21.82
N LYS A 259 -0.83 7.83 -22.28
CA LYS A 259 -1.21 8.17 -23.66
C LYS A 259 -0.24 7.57 -24.68
N TYR A 260 1.08 7.71 -24.47
CA TYR A 260 2.08 7.16 -25.39
C TYR A 260 1.99 5.63 -25.51
N ILE A 261 1.73 4.93 -24.42
CA ILE A 261 1.54 3.48 -24.43
C ILE A 261 0.25 3.07 -25.15
N ASN A 262 -0.85 3.80 -24.96
CA ASN A 262 -2.08 3.55 -25.71
C ASN A 262 -1.89 3.82 -27.21
N ASP A 263 -1.14 4.85 -27.57
CA ASP A 263 -0.78 5.14 -28.95
C ASP A 263 0.09 4.02 -29.55
N LEU A 264 1.07 3.49 -28.79
CA LEU A 264 1.85 2.31 -29.19
C LEU A 264 0.95 1.10 -29.45
N PHE A 265 0.03 0.78 -28.53
CA PHE A 265 -0.90 -0.34 -28.70
C PHE A 265 -1.76 -0.18 -29.95
N LYS A 266 -2.28 1.02 -30.19
CA LYS A 266 -3.04 1.35 -31.39
C LYS A 266 -2.20 1.22 -32.67
N GLN A 267 -0.94 1.64 -32.63
CA GLN A 267 -0.02 1.48 -33.77
C GLN A 267 0.30 0.01 -34.04
N VAL A 268 0.50 -0.81 -33.01
CA VAL A 268 0.70 -2.26 -33.19
C VAL A 268 -0.50 -2.86 -33.89
N GLU A 269 -1.72 -2.53 -33.45
CA GLU A 269 -2.95 -3.02 -34.07
C GLU A 269 -3.06 -2.62 -35.55
N LEU A 270 -2.77 -1.35 -35.87
CA LEU A 270 -2.84 -0.80 -37.23
C LEU A 270 -1.74 -1.31 -38.17
N CYS A 271 -0.52 -1.47 -37.67
CA CYS A 271 0.66 -1.76 -38.50
C CYS A 271 0.93 -3.26 -38.67
N THR A 272 0.27 -4.13 -37.90
CA THR A 272 0.49 -5.59 -37.99
C THR A 272 -0.74 -6.40 -38.41
N PRO A 273 -1.68 -5.91 -39.25
CA PRO A 273 -3.03 -6.49 -39.42
C PRO A 273 -3.07 -7.98 -39.81
N ASN A 274 -2.02 -8.50 -40.46
CA ASN A 274 -1.97 -9.86 -40.99
C ASN A 274 -1.41 -10.92 -40.02
N ASN A 275 -1.19 -10.58 -38.75
CA ASN A 275 -0.50 -11.46 -37.81
C ASN A 275 0.95 -11.79 -38.22
N ASP A 276 1.60 -10.83 -38.87
CA ASP A 276 3.04 -10.89 -39.14
C ASP A 276 3.85 -10.71 -37.86
N LYS A 277 4.96 -11.43 -37.75
CA LYS A 277 5.87 -11.31 -36.60
C LYS A 277 6.44 -9.91 -36.53
N PHE A 278 6.41 -9.31 -35.34
CA PHE A 278 7.00 -7.99 -35.11
C PHE A 278 7.93 -7.98 -33.90
N LEU A 279 8.93 -7.10 -33.96
CA LEU A 279 9.95 -6.95 -32.93
C LEU A 279 9.73 -5.64 -32.18
N ILE A 280 9.63 -5.73 -30.86
CA ILE A 280 9.64 -4.59 -29.94
C ILE A 280 11.05 -4.48 -29.37
N VAL A 281 11.73 -3.36 -29.66
CA VAL A 281 13.07 -3.08 -29.14
C VAL A 281 12.97 -2.02 -28.04
N ALA A 282 13.40 -2.33 -26.82
CA ALA A 282 13.25 -1.42 -25.68
C ALA A 282 14.39 -1.50 -24.67
N ASN A 283 14.69 -0.40 -23.97
CA ASN A 283 15.73 -0.40 -22.94
C ASN A 283 15.16 -0.85 -21.58
N PRO A 284 15.60 -1.98 -21.00
CA PRO A 284 15.04 -2.53 -19.77
C PRO A 284 15.45 -1.73 -18.53
N ARG A 285 16.53 -0.94 -18.56
CA ARG A 285 16.96 -0.13 -17.41
C ARG A 285 15.92 0.91 -17.02
N VAL A 286 15.14 1.39 -17.98
CA VAL A 286 14.16 2.45 -17.73
C VAL A 286 12.88 1.86 -17.13
N ARG A 287 12.37 0.73 -17.68
CA ARG A 287 11.05 0.18 -17.36
C ARG A 287 10.95 -1.35 -17.49
N TYR A 288 11.72 -2.08 -16.68
CA TYR A 288 11.76 -3.56 -16.70
C TYR A 288 10.37 -4.22 -16.56
N GLU A 289 9.56 -3.84 -15.58
CA GLU A 289 8.24 -4.45 -15.33
C GLU A 289 7.23 -4.23 -16.48
N VAL A 290 7.40 -3.12 -17.20
CA VAL A 290 6.58 -2.83 -18.39
C VAL A 290 6.91 -3.86 -19.48
N LEU A 291 8.19 -4.10 -19.73
CA LEU A 291 8.65 -4.99 -20.80
C LEU A 291 8.49 -6.47 -20.46
N ALA A 292 8.73 -6.85 -19.20
CA ALA A 292 8.69 -8.24 -18.75
C ALA A 292 7.27 -8.72 -18.37
N GLY A 293 6.36 -7.81 -18.00
CA GLY A 293 5.04 -8.18 -17.50
C GLY A 293 3.88 -7.55 -18.27
N SER A 294 3.73 -6.23 -18.14
CA SER A 294 2.50 -5.54 -18.58
C SER A 294 2.31 -5.57 -20.10
N LEU A 295 3.36 -5.27 -20.86
CA LEU A 295 3.31 -5.19 -22.32
C LEU A 295 3.00 -6.54 -22.97
N PRO A 296 3.70 -7.66 -22.66
CA PRO A 296 3.34 -8.99 -23.14
C PRO A 296 1.88 -9.37 -22.84
N THR A 297 1.42 -9.08 -21.62
CA THR A 297 0.08 -9.45 -21.16
C THR A 297 -0.99 -8.72 -21.96
N VAL A 298 -0.83 -7.40 -22.18
CA VAL A 298 -1.80 -6.61 -22.95
C VAL A 298 -1.78 -7.00 -24.42
N LEU A 299 -0.60 -7.18 -25.02
CA LEU A 299 -0.49 -7.62 -26.41
C LEU A 299 -1.20 -8.96 -26.62
N LYS A 300 -0.90 -9.95 -25.78
CA LYS A 300 -1.44 -11.31 -25.89
C LYS A 300 -2.93 -11.40 -25.54
N HIS A 301 -3.34 -10.81 -24.41
CA HIS A 301 -4.69 -11.07 -23.86
C HIS A 301 -5.73 -9.98 -24.16
N VAL A 302 -5.30 -8.76 -24.49
CA VAL A 302 -6.22 -7.65 -24.79
C VAL A 302 -6.27 -7.37 -26.29
N ILE A 303 -5.10 -7.32 -26.94
CA ILE A 303 -4.98 -7.03 -28.37
C ILE A 303 -4.98 -8.34 -29.20
N ASN A 304 -4.90 -9.50 -28.54
CA ASN A 304 -4.90 -10.83 -29.15
C ASN A 304 -3.75 -11.02 -30.16
N ARG A 305 -2.55 -10.59 -29.75
CA ARG A 305 -1.29 -10.64 -30.51
C ARG A 305 -0.24 -11.42 -29.75
N ASP A 306 0.07 -12.59 -30.28
CA ASP A 306 0.95 -13.58 -29.63
C ASP A 306 2.31 -13.67 -30.34
N ASN A 307 2.38 -13.09 -31.53
CA ASN A 307 3.44 -13.19 -32.52
C ASN A 307 4.44 -12.02 -32.42
N PHE A 308 4.78 -11.62 -31.18
CA PHE A 308 5.75 -10.57 -30.91
C PHE A 308 7.05 -11.12 -30.33
N LEU A 309 8.15 -10.44 -30.61
CA LEU A 309 9.45 -10.65 -29.98
C LEU A 309 9.80 -9.37 -29.22
N ILE A 310 10.32 -9.50 -27.99
CA ILE A 310 10.84 -8.35 -27.24
C ILE A 310 12.36 -8.47 -27.18
N ALA A 311 13.07 -7.52 -27.78
CA ALA A 311 14.51 -7.37 -27.64
C ALA A 311 14.83 -6.21 -26.71
N THR A 312 15.75 -6.46 -25.78
CA THR A 312 16.24 -5.44 -24.84
C THR A 312 17.62 -4.94 -25.24
N TYR A 313 17.88 -3.64 -25.18
CA TYR A 313 19.20 -3.05 -25.50
C TYR A 313 19.74 -2.15 -24.38
N GLY A 314 21.07 -1.99 -24.29
CA GLY A 314 21.71 -0.97 -23.43
C GLY A 314 22.54 -1.44 -22.23
N LEU A 315 23.05 -2.67 -22.23
CA LEU A 315 24.04 -3.16 -21.27
C LEU A 315 25.11 -3.97 -22.04
N GLU A 316 26.39 -3.61 -21.92
CA GLU A 316 27.47 -4.54 -22.27
C GLU A 316 27.24 -5.84 -21.48
N LYS A 317 27.19 -6.98 -22.17
CA LYS A 317 27.02 -8.33 -21.58
C LYS A 317 25.65 -8.62 -20.94
N THR A 318 24.53 -8.10 -21.43
CA THR A 318 23.20 -8.59 -21.02
C THR A 318 22.72 -9.82 -21.79
N THR A 319 22.24 -10.82 -21.05
CA THR A 319 21.52 -12.00 -21.56
C THR A 319 20.04 -11.68 -21.80
N PHE A 320 19.49 -12.19 -22.91
CA PHE A 320 18.09 -11.98 -23.29
C PHE A 320 17.18 -13.02 -22.63
N TYR A 321 15.98 -12.60 -22.23
CA TYR A 321 14.91 -13.51 -21.77
C TYR A 321 13.86 -13.66 -22.89
N SER A 322 13.70 -14.90 -23.35
CA SER A 322 12.58 -15.33 -24.19
C SER A 322 12.15 -16.71 -23.74
N GLU A 323 10.84 -16.90 -23.52
CA GLU A 323 10.26 -18.19 -23.17
C GLU A 323 10.07 -19.10 -24.39
N THR A 324 10.26 -18.57 -25.60
CA THR A 324 10.04 -19.29 -26.87
C THR A 324 11.33 -19.71 -27.58
N LEU A 325 12.48 -19.20 -27.16
CA LEU A 325 13.79 -19.48 -27.77
C LEU A 325 14.59 -20.50 -26.96
N LYS A 326 15.26 -21.43 -27.66
CA LYS A 326 16.22 -22.37 -27.03
C LYS A 326 17.37 -21.59 -26.40
N GLU A 327 18.02 -22.11 -25.36
CA GLU A 327 19.12 -21.41 -24.65
C GLU A 327 20.24 -20.91 -25.59
N SER A 328 20.52 -21.65 -26.66
CA SER A 328 21.50 -21.29 -27.69
C SER A 328 21.12 -20.08 -28.55
N GLU A 329 19.85 -19.66 -28.54
CA GLU A 329 19.31 -18.56 -29.35
C GLU A 329 19.12 -17.26 -28.53
N LYS A 330 19.47 -17.28 -27.24
CA LYS A 330 19.29 -16.15 -26.30
C LYS A 330 20.47 -15.17 -26.25
N ILE A 331 21.49 -15.36 -27.08
CA ILE A 331 22.68 -14.50 -27.11
C ILE A 331 22.79 -13.90 -28.51
N TRP A 332 22.43 -12.62 -28.62
CA TRP A 332 22.63 -11.83 -29.83
C TRP A 332 23.54 -10.67 -29.47
N GLU A 333 24.77 -10.68 -29.99
CA GLU A 333 25.65 -9.51 -29.95
C GLU A 333 25.26 -8.62 -31.14
N PHE A 334 24.61 -7.49 -30.86
CA PHE A 334 24.49 -6.42 -31.84
C PHE A 334 25.68 -5.48 -31.65
N ILE A 335 26.43 -5.29 -32.75
CA ILE A 335 27.63 -4.46 -32.87
C ILE A 335 27.36 -3.02 -32.41
#